data_AF-A0A9E5QAW3-F1
#
_entry.id   AF-A0A9E5QAW3-F1
#
_cell.length_a   1.000
_cell.length_b   1.000
_cell.length_c   1.000
_cell.angle_alpha   90.00
_cell.angle_beta   90.00
_cell.angle_gamma   90.00
#
_symmetry.space_group_name_H-M   'P 1'
#
loop_
_entity.id
_entity.type
_entity.pdbx_description
1 polymer ?
#
loop_
_entity_poly.entity_id
_entity_poly.type
_entity_poly.pdbx_seq_one_letter_code
_entity_poly.pdbx_strand_id
1 'polypeptide(L)'
;MRKLFLLLICCLMMWSCATGLGGKSGLQKDIDAASKSAGKWSDYNDYDSSGPDGYLQDVDTLLIRDVSDTNMASTGSQKELPYSEVKANLANSGFVQENDSPTFGTVNTGQGANELYGMDQGVKTTDDVTFNSVDLAAGPSPGWLAEDSSTNEVGTFDFKIDAATAGYASKIRFYVDESGGEDVLYMELDGENTRIELNKNILIPTGKTFTVGATEWTTTGDEISGDAMEDADADGTTKGSAAFSANDFNATSGVVSIDYTNSQKASTTQSGMLEELTIASEVDTGTSVSKAVTPDSLAGSNYGEEVVGILVFDDSESTATGDGAGDVFFRIPSKITGWNLVEVAMMVQTSGTTGNLDVMIYNVSDSVDMLSTAMRIETGETDTSTSAQPGTINTSFDDVATGDHIRIDVDSVQSTAAKGLYVELTFRLP
;
A
#
# COMPACT_ATOMS: atom_id res chain seq x y z
N MET A 1 -145.10 -28.51 66.38
CA MET A 1 -145.39 -27.51 65.32
C MET A 1 -144.18 -26.61 65.05
N ARG A 2 -143.16 -27.11 64.32
CA ARG A 2 -142.50 -26.23 63.32
C ARG A 2 -143.61 -25.92 62.30
N LYS A 3 -143.98 -24.64 62.09
CA LYS A 3 -144.48 -24.07 60.81
C LYS A 3 -145.26 -22.73 60.89
N LEU A 4 -145.67 -22.19 62.05
CA LEU A 4 -146.55 -20.98 62.04
C LEU A 4 -145.99 -19.66 62.59
N PHE A 5 -145.15 -19.63 63.63
CA PHE A 5 -144.80 -18.31 64.21
C PHE A 5 -143.57 -17.62 63.58
N LEU A 6 -142.83 -18.32 62.72
CA LEU A 6 -141.87 -17.69 61.80
C LEU A 6 -142.56 -16.92 60.66
N LEU A 7 -143.90 -16.95 60.58
CA LEU A 7 -144.68 -16.18 59.58
C LEU A 7 -145.00 -14.74 60.04
N LEU A 8 -144.76 -14.35 61.30
CA LEU A 8 -145.01 -12.97 61.76
C LEU A 8 -143.74 -12.09 61.80
N ILE A 9 -142.65 -12.54 61.17
CA ILE A 9 -141.56 -11.66 60.72
C ILE A 9 -141.99 -10.78 59.53
N CYS A 10 -143.13 -11.04 58.87
CA CYS A 10 -143.38 -10.45 57.55
C CYS A 10 -144.29 -9.20 57.50
N CYS A 11 -145.04 -8.83 58.55
CA CYS A 11 -146.09 -7.80 58.41
C CYS A 11 -145.79 -6.43 59.06
N LEU A 12 -145.01 -6.37 60.14
CA LEU A 12 -144.67 -5.08 60.76
C LEU A 12 -143.44 -4.40 60.16
N MET A 13 -142.90 -4.97 59.07
CA MET A 13 -141.95 -4.34 58.17
C MET A 13 -142.64 -3.54 57.03
N MET A 14 -143.97 -3.35 57.07
CA MET A 14 -144.69 -2.73 55.95
C MET A 14 -145.57 -1.51 56.23
N TRP A 15 -145.60 -0.94 57.43
CA TRP A 15 -146.55 0.17 57.65
C TRP A 15 -146.12 1.24 58.64
N SER A 16 -145.11 2.03 58.25
CA SER A 16 -144.97 3.48 58.52
C SER A 16 -143.55 3.98 58.15
N CYS A 17 -142.96 3.62 57.00
CA CYS A 17 -143.39 4.08 55.67
C CYS A 17 -144.66 4.97 55.68
N ALA A 18 -144.56 6.12 56.35
CA ALA A 18 -145.48 7.23 56.23
C ALA A 18 -144.73 8.50 56.64
N THR A 19 -144.32 9.24 55.62
CA THR A 19 -143.78 10.61 55.61
C THR A 19 -142.38 10.81 56.18
N GLY A 20 -141.37 10.65 55.32
CA GLY A 20 -140.06 11.25 55.53
C GLY A 20 -140.09 12.76 55.34
N LEU A 21 -139.21 13.48 56.05
CA LEU A 21 -138.61 14.77 55.67
C LEU A 21 -137.69 15.30 56.78
N GLY A 22 -136.52 15.81 56.36
CA GLY A 22 -135.66 16.71 57.12
C GLY A 22 -134.48 16.03 57.83
N GLY A 23 -133.30 15.87 57.24
CA GLY A 23 -132.59 16.82 56.38
C GLY A 23 -131.69 17.70 57.25
N LYS A 24 -130.37 17.43 57.23
CA LYS A 24 -129.32 18.26 57.83
C LYS A 24 -129.53 19.73 57.43
N SER A 25 -129.36 20.65 58.38
CA SER A 25 -129.41 22.09 58.14
C SER A 25 -128.46 22.49 57.00
N GLY A 26 -128.87 23.43 56.14
CA GLY A 26 -128.09 23.88 54.98
C GLY A 26 -126.65 24.23 55.33
N LEU A 27 -126.43 24.83 56.50
CA LEU A 27 -125.11 25.14 57.03
C LEU A 27 -124.20 23.90 57.19
N GLN A 28 -124.73 22.75 57.61
CA GLN A 28 -123.90 21.55 57.80
C GLN A 28 -123.56 20.86 56.47
N LYS A 29 -124.43 20.96 55.46
CA LYS A 29 -124.15 20.45 54.10
C LYS A 29 -123.12 21.31 53.38
N ASP A 30 -123.17 22.62 53.58
CA ASP A 30 -122.20 23.55 53.00
C ASP A 30 -120.82 23.42 53.66
N ILE A 31 -120.77 23.16 54.98
CA ILE A 31 -119.52 22.87 55.71
C ILE A 31 -118.88 21.56 55.24
N ASP A 32 -119.66 20.48 55.10
CA ASP A 32 -119.13 19.18 54.67
C ASP A 32 -118.70 19.19 53.18
N ALA A 33 -119.25 20.10 52.36
CA ALA A 33 -118.87 20.28 50.95
C ALA A 33 -117.65 21.20 50.77
N ALA A 34 -117.51 22.26 51.58
CA ALA A 34 -116.35 23.16 51.55
C ALA A 34 -115.07 22.50 52.11
N SER A 35 -115.20 21.61 53.11
CA SER A 35 -114.05 20.90 53.69
C SER A 35 -113.38 19.90 52.72
N LYS A 36 -114.01 19.56 51.60
CA LYS A 36 -113.50 18.54 50.67
C LYS A 36 -112.87 19.09 49.39
N SER A 37 -112.90 20.41 49.14
CA SER A 37 -112.47 20.96 47.84
C SER A 37 -111.25 21.89 47.85
N ALA A 38 -110.74 22.39 48.98
CA ALA A 38 -109.56 23.28 48.94
C ALA A 38 -108.63 23.08 50.14
N GLY A 39 -107.61 22.26 49.95
CA GLY A 39 -106.59 21.90 50.91
C GLY A 39 -105.47 22.93 51.02
N LYS A 40 -104.70 22.74 52.09
CA LYS A 40 -103.43 23.41 52.37
C LYS A 40 -102.56 22.37 53.05
N TRP A 41 -101.70 21.71 52.27
CA TRP A 41 -100.27 22.05 52.10
C TRP A 41 -99.48 21.73 53.38
N SER A 42 -98.97 20.50 53.35
CA SER A 42 -98.00 19.88 54.25
C SER A 42 -96.63 20.54 54.09
N ASP A 43 -96.01 20.95 55.20
CA ASP A 43 -94.56 21.04 55.30
C ASP A 43 -94.05 19.69 55.80
N TYR A 44 -93.64 18.86 54.85
CA TYR A 44 -93.01 17.55 55.06
C TYR A 44 -91.52 17.81 55.31
N ASN A 45 -91.08 17.76 56.57
CA ASN A 45 -89.68 17.81 56.93
C ASN A 45 -89.38 16.67 57.91
N ASP A 46 -89.05 15.51 57.35
CA ASP A 46 -88.34 14.43 58.04
C ASP A 46 -87.30 13.89 57.06
N TYR A 47 -86.03 14.27 57.30
CA TYR A 47 -84.87 13.80 56.56
C TYR A 47 -84.09 12.90 57.52
N ASP A 48 -84.19 11.59 57.35
CA ASP A 48 -83.37 10.61 58.09
C ASP A 48 -81.97 10.55 57.45
N SER A 49 -80.94 10.57 58.28
CA SER A 49 -79.55 10.91 57.95
C SER A 49 -78.58 9.76 58.24
N SER A 50 -78.84 8.57 57.70
CA SER A 50 -78.02 7.37 58.02
C SER A 50 -77.64 6.48 56.82
N GLY A 51 -76.91 7.03 55.85
CA GLY A 51 -76.20 6.28 54.80
C GLY A 51 -74.83 6.90 54.47
N PRO A 52 -73.75 6.12 54.30
CA PRO A 52 -72.47 6.63 53.81
C PRO A 52 -72.62 6.91 52.31
N ASP A 53 -72.03 8.02 51.89
CA ASP A 53 -72.10 8.58 50.54
C ASP A 53 -73.39 9.39 50.34
N GLY A 54 -73.26 10.73 50.40
CA GLY A 54 -74.33 11.73 50.24
C GLY A 54 -74.96 11.79 48.85
N TYR A 55 -75.17 10.63 48.24
CA TYR A 55 -76.19 10.40 47.23
C TYR A 55 -77.55 10.35 47.93
N LEU A 56 -78.57 10.91 47.30
CA LEU A 56 -79.97 10.73 47.71
C LEU A 56 -80.32 9.24 47.61
N GLN A 57 -80.03 8.47 48.65
CA GLN A 57 -80.38 7.05 48.74
C GLN A 57 -81.89 6.96 49.01
N ASP A 58 -82.56 6.20 48.15
CA ASP A 58 -83.98 5.81 48.22
C ASP A 58 -85.02 6.94 48.19
N VAL A 59 -84.96 7.78 47.14
CA VAL A 59 -86.15 8.53 46.70
C VAL A 59 -86.80 7.77 45.55
N ASP A 60 -87.66 6.79 45.86
CA ASP A 60 -88.37 5.97 44.87
C ASP A 60 -89.31 6.83 43.96
N THR A 61 -89.65 8.04 44.43
CA THR A 61 -90.49 9.03 43.75
C THR A 61 -90.02 10.46 44.02
N LEU A 62 -89.62 11.19 42.98
CA LEU A 62 -89.30 12.63 43.08
C LEU A 62 -90.58 13.46 42.92
N LEU A 63 -90.99 14.18 43.99
CA LEU A 63 -92.16 15.06 43.96
C LEU A 63 -91.84 16.36 43.21
N ILE A 64 -92.20 16.41 41.92
CA ILE A 64 -92.18 17.65 41.14
C ILE A 64 -93.58 18.26 41.21
N ARG A 65 -93.70 19.45 41.80
CA ARG A 65 -94.93 20.25 41.69
C ARG A 65 -95.00 20.83 40.28
N ASP A 66 -96.07 20.52 39.56
CA ASP A 66 -96.36 21.12 38.26
C ASP A 66 -96.55 22.64 38.43
N VAL A 67 -95.70 23.46 37.80
CA VAL A 67 -95.69 24.93 37.93
C VAL A 67 -96.42 25.59 36.74
N SER A 68 -97.37 24.89 36.12
CA SER A 68 -98.09 25.40 34.95
C SER A 68 -99.44 26.08 35.24
N ASP A 69 -100.02 25.92 36.44
CA ASP A 69 -101.30 26.56 36.79
C ASP A 69 -101.14 27.73 37.78
N THR A 70 -101.41 28.93 37.29
CA THR A 70 -101.26 30.26 37.93
C THR A 70 -102.26 30.57 39.05
N ASN A 71 -102.74 29.57 39.79
CA ASN A 71 -103.68 29.78 40.91
C ASN A 71 -103.33 28.87 42.10
N MET A 72 -102.60 29.42 43.08
CA MET A 72 -102.03 28.73 44.26
C MET A 72 -103.08 28.29 45.33
N ALA A 73 -104.24 27.83 44.90
CA ALA A 73 -105.31 27.40 45.80
C ALA A 73 -106.25 26.38 45.13
N SER A 74 -105.74 25.18 44.81
CA SER A 74 -106.61 23.99 44.76
C SER A 74 -105.82 22.71 45.05
N THR A 75 -106.45 21.83 45.82
CA THR A 75 -106.01 20.47 46.16
C THR A 75 -106.15 19.55 44.95
N GLY A 76 -105.09 18.78 44.65
CA GLY A 76 -105.09 17.72 43.63
C GLY A 76 -104.53 18.22 42.29
N SER A 77 -103.52 17.64 41.68
CA SER A 77 -102.97 16.29 41.77
C SER A 77 -101.45 16.35 41.81
N GLN A 78 -100.83 15.72 42.82
CA GLN A 78 -99.40 15.42 42.77
C GLN A 78 -99.23 14.23 41.82
N LYS A 79 -98.54 14.43 40.69
CA LYS A 79 -98.17 13.32 39.80
C LYS A 79 -96.83 12.77 40.29
N GLU A 80 -96.88 11.70 41.07
CA GLU A 80 -95.69 10.91 41.37
C GLU A 80 -95.22 10.26 40.06
N LEU A 81 -94.10 10.75 39.53
CA LEU A 81 -93.44 10.09 38.41
C LEU A 81 -92.48 9.05 39.01
N PRO A 82 -92.58 7.77 38.63
CA PRO A 82 -91.59 6.79 39.04
C PRO A 82 -90.20 7.22 38.56
N TYR A 83 -89.15 6.89 39.33
CA TYR A 83 -87.76 7.22 38.99
C TYR A 83 -87.39 6.87 37.53
N SER A 84 -87.97 5.80 36.97
CA SER A 84 -87.81 5.42 35.57
C SER A 84 -88.30 6.47 34.56
N GLU A 85 -89.41 7.17 34.84
CA GLU A 85 -89.90 8.25 33.98
C GLU A 85 -89.07 9.53 34.16
N VAL A 86 -88.61 9.82 35.37
CA VAL A 86 -87.68 10.96 35.61
C VAL A 86 -86.36 10.75 34.89
N LYS A 87 -85.80 9.53 34.97
CA LYS A 87 -84.59 9.14 34.25
C LYS A 87 -84.77 9.19 32.73
N ALA A 88 -85.93 8.77 32.21
CA ALA A 88 -86.25 8.88 30.80
C ALA A 88 -86.36 10.35 30.34
N ASN A 89 -86.95 11.21 31.17
CA ASN A 89 -87.07 12.64 30.88
C ASN A 89 -85.72 13.37 30.96
N LEU A 90 -84.85 13.02 31.92
CA LEU A 90 -83.46 13.51 31.97
C LEU A 90 -82.65 13.04 30.77
N ALA A 91 -82.83 11.79 30.33
CA ALA A 91 -82.18 11.30 29.11
C ALA A 91 -82.63 12.05 27.85
N ASN A 92 -83.84 12.63 27.86
CA ASN A 92 -84.39 13.40 26.74
C ASN A 92 -84.16 14.92 26.84
N SER A 93 -83.38 15.38 27.84
CA SER A 93 -83.16 16.80 28.14
C SER A 93 -81.90 17.41 27.50
N GLY A 94 -81.07 16.59 26.84
CA GLY A 94 -79.86 17.05 26.14
C GLY A 94 -78.64 17.33 27.03
N PHE A 95 -78.69 17.02 28.33
CA PHE A 95 -77.51 17.02 29.19
C PHE A 95 -76.65 15.76 28.97
N VAL A 96 -75.32 15.93 28.95
CA VAL A 96 -74.36 14.83 28.84
C VAL A 96 -74.42 13.96 30.09
N GLN A 97 -74.64 12.66 29.93
CA GLN A 97 -74.68 11.66 31.00
C GLN A 97 -73.35 10.94 31.18
N GLU A 98 -73.19 10.21 32.30
CA GLU A 98 -71.94 9.54 32.72
C GLU A 98 -71.41 8.44 31.77
N ASN A 99 -72.10 8.16 30.66
CA ASN A 99 -71.66 7.22 29.61
C ASN A 99 -71.85 7.76 28.19
N ASP A 100 -72.15 9.04 28.04
CA ASP A 100 -72.22 9.64 26.71
C ASP A 100 -70.81 9.74 26.11
N SER A 101 -70.68 9.50 24.81
CA SER A 101 -69.46 9.76 24.04
C SER A 101 -69.67 10.98 23.14
N PRO A 102 -69.76 12.20 23.71
CA PRO A 102 -70.00 13.40 22.93
C PRO A 102 -68.77 13.74 22.08
N THR A 103 -68.96 13.96 20.79
CA THR A 103 -67.95 14.56 19.91
C THR A 103 -68.14 16.08 19.90
N PHE A 104 -67.23 16.82 20.52
CA PHE A 104 -67.25 18.28 20.48
C PHE A 104 -66.52 18.78 19.24
N GLY A 105 -67.18 19.55 18.37
CA GLY A 105 -66.52 20.20 17.22
C GLY A 105 -65.53 21.28 17.64
N THR A 106 -65.81 21.97 18.76
CA THR A 106 -64.89 22.90 19.43
C THR A 106 -65.13 22.83 20.94
N VAL A 107 -64.05 22.85 21.74
CA VAL A 107 -64.12 22.98 23.21
C VAL A 107 -63.51 24.33 23.58
N ASN A 108 -64.29 25.19 24.23
CA ASN A 108 -63.78 26.47 24.71
C ASN A 108 -63.24 26.31 26.14
N THR A 109 -61.92 26.19 26.28
CA THR A 109 -61.25 26.02 27.57
C THR A 109 -61.01 27.35 28.31
N GLY A 110 -61.64 28.44 27.87
CA GLY A 110 -61.47 29.78 28.47
C GLY A 110 -60.32 30.59 27.88
N GLN A 111 -59.63 30.10 26.85
CA GLN A 111 -58.57 30.82 26.11
C GLN A 111 -58.86 30.93 24.59
N GLY A 112 -60.12 30.79 24.18
CA GLY A 112 -60.52 30.77 22.77
C GLY A 112 -60.70 29.35 22.21
N ALA A 113 -61.32 29.23 21.05
CA ALA A 113 -61.64 27.95 20.41
C ALA A 113 -60.36 27.31 19.84
N ASN A 114 -59.86 26.27 20.48
CA ASN A 114 -58.77 25.46 19.96
C ASN A 114 -59.35 24.22 19.25
N GLU A 115 -58.95 24.01 17.99
CA GLU A 115 -59.26 22.79 17.23
C GLU A 115 -58.37 21.65 17.74
N LEU A 116 -59.00 20.60 18.27
CA LEU A 116 -58.31 19.41 18.78
C LEU A 116 -58.06 18.43 17.63
N TYR A 117 -56.90 18.48 17.01
CA TYR A 117 -56.44 17.40 16.12
C TYR A 117 -55.80 16.29 16.96
N GLY A 118 -56.14 15.02 16.68
CA GLY A 118 -55.46 13.87 17.30
C GLY A 118 -53.97 13.92 16.99
N MET A 119 -53.13 14.10 18.01
CA MET A 119 -51.69 14.19 17.83
C MET A 119 -51.09 12.78 17.67
N ASP A 120 -50.80 12.39 16.44
CA ASP A 120 -49.85 11.30 16.15
C ASP A 120 -48.44 11.86 15.89
N GLN A 121 -48.06 12.98 16.51
CA GLN A 121 -46.84 13.72 16.13
C GLN A 121 -46.18 14.41 17.34
N GLY A 122 -45.74 13.63 18.32
CA GLY A 122 -44.69 14.05 19.24
C GLY A 122 -43.46 13.19 18.98
N VAL A 123 -42.41 13.75 18.37
CA VAL A 123 -41.09 13.09 18.33
C VAL A 123 -40.68 12.83 19.78
N LYS A 124 -40.65 11.56 20.18
CA LYS A 124 -40.22 11.13 21.51
C LYS A 124 -38.70 11.11 21.55
N THR A 125 -38.14 11.16 22.76
CA THR A 125 -36.70 11.01 23.00
C THR A 125 -36.14 9.64 22.58
N THR A 126 -37.02 8.71 22.20
CA THR A 126 -36.70 7.36 21.73
C THR A 126 -36.98 7.17 20.24
N ASP A 127 -37.52 8.18 19.55
CA ASP A 127 -37.87 8.05 18.15
C ASP A 127 -36.62 8.28 17.29
N ASP A 128 -36.37 7.36 16.36
CA ASP A 128 -35.32 7.52 15.36
C ASP A 128 -35.79 8.51 14.29
N VAL A 129 -35.20 9.71 14.26
CA VAL A 129 -35.53 10.76 13.30
C VAL A 129 -34.40 10.92 12.29
N THR A 130 -34.74 10.85 11.00
CA THR A 130 -33.81 11.17 9.91
C THR A 130 -34.13 12.57 9.37
N PHE A 131 -33.20 13.51 9.51
CA PHE A 131 -33.34 14.86 8.95
C PHE A 131 -32.76 14.93 7.53
N ASN A 132 -33.47 15.57 6.61
CA ASN A 132 -33.01 15.78 5.23
C ASN A 132 -32.03 16.97 5.11
N SER A 133 -32.22 18.00 5.94
CA SER A 133 -31.30 19.12 6.15
C SER A 133 -31.56 19.68 7.55
N VAL A 134 -30.51 20.18 8.20
CA VAL A 134 -30.60 20.91 9.47
C VAL A 134 -30.12 22.34 9.21
N ASP A 135 -31.05 23.26 9.02
CA ASP A 135 -30.73 24.70 8.96
C ASP A 135 -30.70 25.27 10.38
N LEU A 136 -29.50 25.60 10.86
CA LEU A 136 -29.33 26.31 12.12
C LEU A 136 -29.54 27.80 11.84
N ALA A 137 -30.73 28.33 12.16
CA ALA A 137 -30.96 29.77 12.17
C ALA A 137 -29.98 30.44 13.13
N ALA A 138 -29.51 31.65 12.82
CA ALA A 138 -28.44 32.41 13.49
C ALA A 138 -28.70 32.76 14.99
N GLY A 139 -28.89 31.74 15.83
CA GLY A 139 -28.78 31.77 17.28
C GLY A 139 -27.47 31.11 17.72
N PRO A 140 -27.11 31.17 19.03
CA PRO A 140 -25.83 30.65 19.50
C PRO A 140 -25.74 29.18 19.11
N SER A 141 -24.74 28.85 18.30
CA SER A 141 -24.46 27.48 17.94
C SER A 141 -24.26 26.65 19.22
N PRO A 142 -24.73 25.40 19.27
CA PRO A 142 -24.37 24.49 20.34
C PRO A 142 -22.84 24.52 20.51
N GLY A 143 -22.28 24.58 21.72
CA GLY A 143 -20.84 24.84 21.95
C GLY A 143 -19.83 23.86 21.32
N TRP A 144 -20.33 22.84 20.63
CA TRP A 144 -19.64 21.81 19.86
C TRP A 144 -19.58 22.17 18.35
N LEU A 145 -20.24 23.28 17.97
CA LEU A 145 -20.30 23.94 16.66
C LEU A 145 -20.10 25.45 16.77
N ALA A 146 -19.79 25.97 17.96
CA ALA A 146 -19.43 27.36 18.12
C ALA A 146 -18.02 27.56 17.57
N GLU A 147 -17.91 28.42 16.55
CA GLU A 147 -16.68 29.11 16.22
C GLU A 147 -16.26 29.84 17.50
N ASP A 148 -15.32 29.24 18.24
CA ASP A 148 -14.73 29.87 19.41
C ASP A 148 -13.91 31.06 18.90
N SER A 149 -14.54 32.23 18.90
CA SER A 149 -13.89 33.48 18.54
C SER A 149 -13.04 34.04 19.69
N SER A 150 -12.71 33.25 20.72
CA SER A 150 -11.81 33.66 21.79
C SER A 150 -10.38 33.22 21.48
N THR A 151 -9.56 34.21 21.16
CA THR A 151 -8.15 34.08 20.80
C THR A 151 -7.32 33.56 21.99
N ASN A 152 -7.29 32.23 22.22
CA ASN A 152 -6.16 31.48 22.82
C ASN A 152 -6.50 30.02 23.24
N GLU A 153 -7.65 29.45 22.89
CA GLU A 153 -7.94 28.03 23.18
C GLU A 153 -8.39 27.25 21.93
N VAL A 154 -7.92 26.01 21.82
CA VAL A 154 -7.99 25.16 20.63
C VAL A 154 -9.44 24.76 20.32
N GLY A 155 -10.05 25.38 19.32
CA GLY A 155 -11.33 24.96 18.76
C GLY A 155 -11.20 23.57 18.13
N THR A 156 -11.59 22.53 18.87
CA THR A 156 -11.43 21.14 18.43
C THR A 156 -12.74 20.59 17.87
N PHE A 157 -12.78 20.24 16.57
CA PHE A 157 -13.88 19.48 15.99
C PHE A 157 -13.59 17.98 16.10
N ASP A 158 -13.91 17.40 17.26
CA ASP A 158 -13.71 15.97 17.53
C ASP A 158 -14.83 15.12 16.88
N PHE A 159 -14.52 14.32 15.84
CA PHE A 159 -15.40 13.22 15.42
C PHE A 159 -15.18 12.04 16.38
N LYS A 160 -15.87 12.05 17.52
CA LYS A 160 -15.79 10.96 18.51
C LYS A 160 -16.53 9.73 17.99
N ILE A 161 -15.79 8.76 17.45
CA ILE A 161 -16.31 7.40 17.25
C ILE A 161 -16.15 6.67 18.59
N ASP A 162 -17.17 6.76 19.45
CA ASP A 162 -17.19 6.04 20.72
C ASP A 162 -17.42 4.54 20.44
N ALA A 163 -16.33 3.80 20.20
CA ALA A 163 -16.39 2.35 20.23
C ALA A 163 -16.52 1.94 21.71
N ALA A 164 -17.73 1.55 22.10
CA ALA A 164 -18.19 1.30 23.47
C ALA A 164 -17.47 0.18 24.27
N THR A 165 -16.18 -0.07 24.07
CA THR A 165 -15.38 -1.00 24.89
C THR A 165 -14.01 -0.39 25.17
N ALA A 166 -13.71 -0.20 26.45
CA ALA A 166 -12.58 0.57 27.01
C ALA A 166 -11.15 0.09 26.65
N GLY A 167 -10.98 -0.75 25.63
CA GLY A 167 -9.67 -1.23 25.13
C GLY A 167 -9.29 -0.76 23.72
N TYR A 168 -10.21 -0.13 22.96
CA TYR A 168 -9.98 0.25 21.55
C TYR A 168 -10.49 1.66 21.25
N ALA A 169 -10.25 2.61 22.15
CA ALA A 169 -10.63 4.00 21.93
C ALA A 169 -9.70 4.64 20.89
N SER A 170 -9.96 4.41 19.61
CA SER A 170 -9.32 5.16 18.53
C SER A 170 -9.88 6.57 18.51
N LYS A 171 -9.04 7.59 18.70
CA LYS A 171 -9.44 8.99 18.49
C LYS A 171 -8.90 9.47 17.15
N ILE A 172 -9.76 10.12 16.37
CA ILE A 172 -9.35 10.89 15.19
C ILE A 172 -9.63 12.35 15.51
N ARG A 173 -8.59 13.17 15.58
CA ARG A 173 -8.74 14.61 15.81
C ARG A 173 -8.21 15.40 14.64
N PHE A 174 -9.01 16.35 14.17
CA PHE A 174 -8.59 17.41 13.26
C PHE A 174 -8.57 18.71 14.05
N TYR A 175 -7.40 19.33 14.20
CA TYR A 175 -7.27 20.59 14.91
C TYR A 175 -6.31 21.51 14.18
N VAL A 176 -6.52 22.82 14.30
CA VAL A 176 -5.56 23.83 13.86
C VAL A 176 -4.74 24.22 15.08
N ASP A 177 -3.42 24.18 14.97
CA ASP A 177 -2.53 24.77 15.98
C ASP A 177 -1.89 26.03 15.41
N GLU A 178 -1.85 27.08 16.22
CA GLU A 178 -1.21 28.35 15.91
C GLU A 178 0.13 28.51 16.64
N SER A 179 0.65 27.45 17.28
CA SER A 179 1.93 27.49 18.00
C SER A 179 3.11 27.75 17.05
N GLY A 180 3.37 29.02 16.73
CA GLY A 180 4.44 29.44 15.81
C GLY A 180 4.08 30.54 14.81
N GLY A 181 2.83 31.01 14.77
CA GLY A 181 2.40 32.12 13.90
C GLY A 181 1.92 31.72 12.50
N GLU A 182 1.73 30.42 12.24
CA GLU A 182 1.07 29.89 11.04
C GLU A 182 0.01 28.87 11.47
N ASP A 183 -1.16 28.91 10.85
CA ASP A 183 -2.25 27.96 11.10
C ASP A 183 -1.91 26.62 10.43
N VAL A 184 -1.60 25.59 11.23
CA VAL A 184 -1.32 24.25 10.71
C VAL A 184 -2.47 23.31 11.07
N LEU A 185 -3.07 22.68 10.06
CA LEU A 185 -4.06 21.61 10.26
C LEU A 185 -3.36 20.30 10.61
N TYR A 186 -3.58 19.81 11.83
CA TYR A 186 -3.12 18.53 12.33
C TYR A 186 -4.20 17.45 12.20
N MET A 187 -3.75 16.22 11.99
CA MET A 187 -4.53 14.99 12.08
C MET A 187 -3.87 14.07 13.10
N GLU A 188 -4.48 13.88 14.27
CA GLU A 188 -3.99 12.98 15.32
C GLU A 188 -4.81 11.69 15.32
N LEU A 189 -4.12 10.55 15.28
CA LEU A 189 -4.70 9.22 15.44
C LEU A 189 -4.12 8.56 16.71
N ASP A 190 -4.92 8.46 17.76
CA ASP A 190 -4.53 7.78 19.00
C ASP A 190 -5.15 6.38 19.06
N GLY A 191 -4.37 5.35 19.43
CA GLY A 191 -4.87 3.99 19.70
C GLY A 191 -3.92 2.88 19.25
N GLU A 192 -4.08 1.65 19.77
CA GLU A 192 -3.39 0.48 19.23
C GLU A 192 -3.88 0.21 17.79
N ASN A 193 -2.96 0.09 16.83
CA ASN A 193 -3.21 -0.24 15.42
C ASN A 193 -4.01 0.77 14.57
N THR A 194 -4.05 2.06 14.94
CA THR A 194 -4.60 3.10 14.05
C THR A 194 -3.62 3.42 12.92
N ARG A 195 -4.09 3.37 11.66
CA ARG A 195 -3.30 3.72 10.46
C ARG A 195 -4.10 4.61 9.51
N ILE A 196 -3.44 5.56 8.86
CA ILE A 196 -4.01 6.30 7.72
C ILE A 196 -3.73 5.49 6.46
N GLU A 197 -4.75 4.80 5.93
CA GLU A 197 -4.67 4.15 4.62
C GLU A 197 -5.07 5.13 3.53
N LEU A 198 -4.18 5.39 2.58
CA LEU A 198 -4.46 6.24 1.44
C LEU A 198 -4.49 5.40 0.17
N ASN A 199 -5.64 5.36 -0.49
CA ASN A 199 -5.82 4.59 -1.74
C ASN A 199 -5.19 5.28 -2.98
N LYS A 200 -4.56 6.45 -2.79
CA LYS A 200 -3.91 7.31 -3.79
C LYS A 200 -2.77 8.12 -3.14
N ASN A 201 -1.95 8.78 -3.97
CA ASN A 201 -0.82 9.60 -3.53
C ASN A 201 -1.25 10.78 -2.64
N ILE A 202 -0.43 11.12 -1.65
CA ILE A 202 -0.49 12.42 -0.97
C ILE A 202 0.20 13.45 -1.86
N LEU A 203 -0.49 14.51 -2.26
CA LEU A 203 0.12 15.66 -2.92
C LEU A 203 0.55 16.66 -1.86
N ILE A 204 1.86 16.87 -1.68
CA ILE A 204 2.41 17.90 -0.81
C ILE A 204 2.72 19.13 -1.69
N PRO A 205 2.05 20.27 -1.49
CA PRO A 205 2.33 21.48 -2.27
C PRO A 205 3.80 21.90 -2.16
N THR A 206 4.37 22.43 -3.24
CA THR A 206 5.76 22.94 -3.25
C THR A 206 6.00 23.90 -2.07
N GLY A 207 7.04 23.63 -1.28
CA GLY A 207 7.38 24.44 -0.10
C GLY A 207 6.67 24.05 1.19
N LYS A 208 5.87 22.97 1.21
CA LYS A 208 5.32 22.36 2.43
C LYS A 208 6.06 21.07 2.76
N THR A 209 6.08 20.70 4.04
CA THR A 209 6.78 19.50 4.55
C THR A 209 5.76 18.47 5.05
N PHE A 210 6.11 17.18 4.95
CA PHE A 210 5.38 16.08 5.58
C PHE A 210 6.32 15.39 6.56
N THR A 211 6.15 15.66 7.85
CA THR A 211 7.04 15.15 8.90
C THR A 211 6.47 13.85 9.48
N VAL A 212 7.24 12.76 9.42
CA VAL A 212 6.90 11.49 10.08
C VAL A 212 7.86 11.30 11.26
N GLY A 213 7.45 11.74 12.46
CA GLY A 213 8.04 11.44 13.77
C GLY A 213 9.58 11.54 13.92
N ALA A 214 10.06 12.54 14.67
CA ALA A 214 11.43 12.75 15.17
C ALA A 214 12.62 12.70 14.18
N THR A 215 12.42 12.25 12.94
CA THR A 215 13.38 12.39 11.86
C THR A 215 12.75 13.33 10.84
N GLU A 216 13.24 14.56 10.79
CA GLU A 216 12.82 15.57 9.83
C GLU A 216 13.04 15.02 8.42
N TRP A 217 11.97 14.84 7.65
CA TRP A 217 12.06 14.29 6.30
C TRP A 217 11.66 15.36 5.29
N THR A 218 12.66 16.08 4.80
CA THR A 218 12.51 17.11 3.77
C THR A 218 12.49 16.49 2.39
N THR A 219 11.31 16.40 1.76
CA THR A 219 11.21 16.02 0.35
C THR A 219 11.51 17.22 -0.55
N THR A 220 12.74 17.31 -1.05
CA THR A 220 13.05 18.11 -2.24
C THR A 220 13.48 17.16 -3.36
N GLY A 221 12.50 16.70 -4.14
CA GLY A 221 12.71 15.89 -5.35
C GLY A 221 12.85 14.38 -5.08
N ASP A 222 11.82 13.64 -5.47
CA ASP A 222 11.71 12.20 -5.81
C ASP A 222 12.52 11.10 -5.08
N GLU A 223 13.29 11.38 -4.03
CA GLU A 223 13.94 10.36 -3.18
C GLU A 223 13.93 10.74 -1.70
N ILE A 224 13.91 9.71 -0.87
CA ILE A 224 13.99 9.73 0.60
C ILE A 224 15.34 10.35 1.01
N SER A 225 15.47 11.69 1.06
CA SER A 225 16.66 12.37 1.56
C SER A 225 16.39 13.00 2.93
N GLY A 226 16.97 12.41 3.97
CA GLY A 226 16.84 12.87 5.36
C GLY A 226 18.16 12.93 6.11
N ASP A 227 19.12 12.07 5.77
CA ASP A 227 20.54 12.26 6.08
C ASP A 227 21.30 12.07 4.77
N ALA A 228 22.16 13.02 4.40
CA ALA A 228 23.15 12.73 3.36
C ALA A 228 23.95 11.53 3.85
N MET A 229 24.01 10.44 3.07
CA MET A 229 24.91 9.35 3.39
C MET A 229 26.32 9.95 3.54
N GLU A 230 27.03 9.62 4.63
CA GLU A 230 28.42 10.04 4.80
C GLU A 230 29.24 9.60 3.58
N ASP A 231 30.32 10.32 3.25
CA ASP A 231 31.20 9.91 2.17
C ASP A 231 31.81 8.54 2.47
N ALA A 232 31.94 7.69 1.46
CA ALA A 232 32.63 6.42 1.61
C ALA A 232 34.14 6.67 1.78
N ASP A 233 34.70 6.22 2.90
CA ASP A 233 36.15 6.24 3.12
C ASP A 233 36.83 4.97 2.61
N ALA A 234 38.09 5.10 2.20
CA ALA A 234 38.93 3.98 1.77
C ALA A 234 39.53 3.20 2.97
N ASP A 235 38.72 2.92 3.99
CA ASP A 235 39.13 2.24 5.23
C ASP A 235 38.61 0.79 5.34
N GLY A 236 37.77 0.35 4.39
CA GLY A 236 37.15 -0.98 4.36
C GLY A 236 36.02 -1.18 5.37
N THR A 237 35.62 -0.13 6.10
CA THR A 237 34.62 -0.20 7.18
C THR A 237 33.49 0.82 7.02
N THR A 238 33.79 2.02 6.52
CA THR A 238 32.83 3.11 6.33
C THR A 238 32.01 2.86 5.06
N LYS A 239 30.70 2.67 5.22
CA LYS A 239 29.76 2.49 4.11
C LYS A 239 29.10 3.85 3.86
N GLY A 240 29.30 4.42 2.67
CA GLY A 240 28.88 5.79 2.36
C GLY A 240 28.61 6.04 0.88
N SER A 241 28.34 7.29 0.50
CA SER A 241 28.28 7.68 -0.91
C SER A 241 29.68 7.73 -1.50
N ALA A 242 29.91 6.97 -2.57
CA ALA A 242 31.17 7.01 -3.33
C ALA A 242 30.93 7.67 -4.69
N ALA A 243 31.72 8.68 -5.02
CA ALA A 243 31.82 9.21 -6.37
C ALA A 243 32.99 8.52 -7.09
N PHE A 244 32.74 8.04 -8.31
CA PHE A 244 33.79 7.52 -9.17
C PHE A 244 34.33 8.63 -10.07
N SER A 245 35.64 8.60 -10.35
CA SER A 245 36.25 9.49 -11.33
C SER A 245 35.64 9.22 -12.71
N ALA A 246 35.02 10.25 -13.30
CA ALA A 246 34.26 10.10 -14.56
C ALA A 246 35.12 9.60 -15.73
N ASN A 247 36.43 9.80 -15.69
CA ASN A 247 37.36 9.34 -16.72
C ASN A 247 37.61 7.83 -16.65
N ASP A 248 37.42 7.21 -15.49
CA ASP A 248 37.71 5.78 -15.27
C ASP A 248 36.52 4.88 -15.63
N PHE A 249 35.35 5.46 -15.88
CA PHE A 249 34.11 4.71 -16.06
C PHE A 249 33.27 5.24 -17.23
N ASN A 250 32.79 4.32 -18.05
CA ASN A 250 31.74 4.57 -19.02
C ASN A 250 30.38 4.26 -18.37
N ALA A 251 29.43 5.18 -18.50
CA ALA A 251 28.05 4.98 -18.04
C ALA A 251 27.08 5.10 -19.20
N THR A 252 26.30 4.05 -19.48
CA THR A 252 25.19 4.11 -20.44
C THR A 252 24.02 3.30 -19.89
N SER A 253 22.86 3.94 -19.76
CA SER A 253 21.60 3.29 -19.36
C SER A 253 21.69 2.41 -18.10
N GLY A 254 22.34 2.92 -17.04
CA GLY A 254 22.45 2.21 -15.75
C GLY A 254 23.52 1.13 -15.68
N VAL A 255 24.30 0.91 -16.76
CA VAL A 255 25.50 0.09 -16.73
C VAL A 255 26.72 0.99 -16.57
N VAL A 256 27.49 0.73 -15.53
CA VAL A 256 28.80 1.36 -15.29
C VAL A 256 29.87 0.32 -15.60
N SER A 257 30.74 0.61 -16.56
CA SER A 257 31.88 -0.24 -16.94
C SER A 257 33.19 0.54 -16.84
N ILE A 258 34.30 -0.17 -16.72
CA ILE A 258 35.63 0.42 -16.76
C ILE A 258 35.90 1.03 -18.15
N ASP A 259 36.40 2.26 -18.21
CA ASP A 259 36.82 2.93 -19.45
C ASP A 259 38.31 2.66 -19.72
N TYR A 260 38.61 1.65 -20.52
CA TYR A 260 39.99 1.32 -20.90
C TYR A 260 40.69 2.44 -21.69
N THR A 261 39.93 3.30 -22.38
CA THR A 261 40.46 4.30 -23.30
C THR A 261 40.80 5.61 -22.61
N ASN A 262 39.92 6.12 -21.73
CA ASN A 262 40.11 7.43 -21.09
C ASN A 262 40.48 7.36 -19.61
N SER A 263 40.62 6.17 -19.03
CA SER A 263 40.99 6.00 -17.63
C SER A 263 42.28 6.72 -17.26
N GLN A 264 42.39 7.02 -15.97
CA GLN A 264 43.51 7.69 -15.34
C GLN A 264 44.84 7.16 -15.88
N LYS A 265 45.63 8.10 -16.39
CA LYS A 265 46.89 7.81 -17.03
C LYS A 265 47.97 7.49 -16.01
N ALA A 266 48.69 6.38 -16.22
CA ALA A 266 49.90 6.06 -15.47
C ALA A 266 51.09 6.94 -15.90
N SER A 267 51.03 7.56 -17.09
CA SER A 267 52.03 8.52 -17.58
C SER A 267 51.37 9.71 -18.29
N THR A 268 52.15 10.64 -18.85
CA THR A 268 51.60 11.80 -19.58
C THR A 268 50.78 11.39 -20.81
N THR A 269 51.04 10.22 -21.38
CA THR A 269 50.38 9.74 -22.60
C THR A 269 49.58 8.45 -22.41
N GLN A 270 49.97 7.57 -21.48
CA GLN A 270 49.47 6.20 -21.40
C GLN A 270 48.48 5.99 -20.25
N SER A 271 47.30 5.46 -20.56
CA SER A 271 46.30 4.98 -19.59
C SER A 271 46.93 3.91 -18.68
N GLY A 272 46.59 3.90 -17.39
CA GLY A 272 47.14 2.94 -16.43
C GLY A 272 46.63 1.50 -16.58
N MET A 273 45.66 1.29 -17.48
CA MET A 273 45.09 -0.01 -17.79
C MET A 273 45.60 -0.51 -19.14
N LEU A 274 45.87 -1.82 -19.22
CA LEU A 274 46.36 -2.45 -20.44
C LEU A 274 45.22 -2.61 -21.44
N GLU A 275 45.35 -2.00 -22.62
CA GLU A 275 44.35 -2.15 -23.69
C GLU A 275 44.62 -3.38 -24.56
N GLU A 276 45.89 -3.75 -24.76
CA GLU A 276 46.29 -4.86 -25.64
C GLU A 276 47.67 -5.43 -25.28
N LEU A 277 47.88 -6.71 -25.62
CA LEU A 277 49.14 -7.44 -25.44
C LEU A 277 49.93 -7.45 -26.76
N THR A 278 51.26 -7.43 -26.68
CA THR A 278 52.10 -7.55 -27.90
C THR A 278 52.12 -8.98 -28.44
N ILE A 279 52.29 -9.10 -29.75
CA ILE A 279 52.78 -10.33 -30.40
C ILE A 279 54.29 -10.23 -30.67
N ALA A 280 54.95 -11.34 -30.97
CA ALA A 280 56.41 -11.39 -31.18
C ALA A 280 56.92 -10.35 -32.18
N SER A 281 56.28 -10.22 -33.35
CA SER A 281 56.68 -9.25 -34.38
C SER A 281 56.57 -7.78 -33.95
N GLU A 282 55.71 -7.47 -32.97
CA GLU A 282 55.63 -6.12 -32.39
C GLU A 282 56.77 -5.89 -31.40
N VAL A 283 57.17 -6.93 -30.67
CA VAL A 283 58.35 -6.89 -29.78
C VAL A 283 59.61 -6.70 -30.61
N ASP A 284 59.77 -7.40 -31.73
CA ASP A 284 60.92 -7.29 -32.64
C ASP A 284 61.18 -5.84 -33.06
N THR A 285 60.12 -5.12 -33.44
CA THR A 285 60.23 -3.71 -33.85
C THR A 285 60.42 -2.76 -32.66
N GLY A 286 59.91 -3.11 -31.48
CA GLY A 286 60.01 -2.29 -30.27
C GLY A 286 59.37 -0.90 -30.37
N THR A 287 58.44 -0.70 -31.31
CA THR A 287 57.87 0.63 -31.60
C THR A 287 56.55 0.91 -30.85
N SER A 288 55.96 -0.10 -30.22
CA SER A 288 54.69 0.07 -29.50
C SER A 288 54.88 0.93 -28.24
N VAL A 289 54.01 1.92 -28.08
CA VAL A 289 53.96 2.81 -26.91
C VAL A 289 52.80 2.50 -25.95
N SER A 290 51.92 1.57 -26.34
CA SER A 290 50.65 1.32 -25.65
C SER A 290 50.41 -0.13 -25.25
N LYS A 291 51.20 -1.08 -25.77
CA LYS A 291 51.02 -2.52 -25.51
C LYS A 291 51.98 -3.04 -24.45
N ALA A 292 51.53 -4.01 -23.67
CA ALA A 292 52.40 -4.72 -22.73
C ALA A 292 53.08 -5.92 -23.40
N VAL A 293 54.39 -6.07 -23.14
CA VAL A 293 55.14 -7.27 -23.51
C VAL A 293 54.73 -8.42 -22.61
N THR A 294 54.39 -9.55 -23.21
CA THR A 294 54.11 -10.80 -22.50
C THR A 294 55.37 -11.67 -22.47
N PRO A 295 55.54 -12.56 -21.48
CA PRO A 295 56.63 -13.53 -21.49
C PRO A 295 56.68 -14.35 -22.78
N ASP A 296 55.51 -14.70 -23.33
CA ASP A 296 55.36 -15.46 -24.58
C ASP A 296 55.82 -14.65 -25.79
N SER A 297 55.35 -13.41 -25.93
CA SER A 297 55.76 -12.53 -27.04
C SER A 297 57.24 -12.16 -26.98
N LEU A 298 57.85 -12.10 -25.79
CA LEU A 298 59.29 -11.95 -25.65
C LEU A 298 60.04 -13.23 -26.05
N ALA A 299 59.60 -14.40 -25.57
CA ALA A 299 60.24 -15.68 -25.90
C ALA A 299 60.14 -16.02 -27.40
N GLY A 300 59.05 -15.66 -28.06
CA GLY A 300 58.86 -15.83 -29.50
C GLY A 300 59.49 -14.74 -30.38
N SER A 301 59.98 -13.64 -29.80
CA SER A 301 60.65 -12.56 -30.53
C SER A 301 62.11 -12.90 -30.85
N ASN A 302 62.74 -12.09 -31.71
CA ASN A 302 64.18 -12.17 -31.98
C ASN A 302 65.06 -11.94 -30.73
N TYR A 303 64.51 -11.35 -29.67
CA TYR A 303 65.19 -11.22 -28.37
C TYR A 303 65.13 -12.51 -27.54
N GLY A 304 64.26 -13.45 -27.90
CA GLY A 304 64.15 -14.78 -27.31
C GLY A 304 64.99 -15.84 -28.02
N GLU A 305 65.75 -15.45 -29.06
CA GLU A 305 66.57 -16.35 -29.88
C GLU A 305 67.98 -16.50 -29.32
N GLU A 306 68.59 -17.66 -29.57
CA GLU A 306 70.00 -17.94 -29.27
C GLU A 306 70.69 -18.44 -30.54
N VAL A 307 71.76 -17.74 -30.92
CA VAL A 307 72.53 -18.03 -32.14
C VAL A 307 73.79 -18.81 -31.76
N VAL A 308 74.03 -19.92 -32.47
CA VAL A 308 75.21 -20.74 -32.33
C VAL A 308 76.00 -20.71 -33.63
N GLY A 309 77.18 -20.10 -33.56
CA GLY A 309 78.15 -20.07 -34.64
C GLY A 309 79.16 -21.20 -34.55
N ILE A 310 79.37 -21.92 -35.63
CA ILE A 310 80.27 -23.07 -35.71
C ILE A 310 81.23 -22.85 -36.88
N LEU A 311 82.52 -22.69 -36.56
CA LEU A 311 83.59 -22.73 -37.56
C LEU A 311 83.90 -24.20 -37.86
N VAL A 312 83.61 -24.62 -39.09
CA VAL A 312 83.74 -26.02 -39.54
C VAL A 312 85.10 -26.27 -40.18
N PHE A 313 85.52 -25.35 -41.05
CA PHE A 313 86.83 -25.34 -41.68
C PHE A 313 87.49 -23.99 -41.41
N ASP A 314 88.79 -23.97 -41.11
CA ASP A 314 89.54 -22.73 -40.88
C ASP A 314 89.60 -21.88 -42.15
N ASP A 315 89.89 -20.58 -42.01
CA ASP A 315 89.83 -19.55 -43.05
C ASP A 315 90.55 -19.90 -44.37
N SER A 316 91.60 -20.71 -44.27
CA SER A 316 92.50 -21.11 -45.34
C SER A 316 92.30 -22.56 -45.81
N GLU A 317 91.50 -23.34 -45.08
CA GLU A 317 91.20 -24.74 -45.34
C GLU A 317 90.07 -24.88 -46.36
N SER A 318 90.23 -25.80 -47.30
CA SER A 318 89.21 -26.10 -48.31
C SER A 318 88.12 -26.98 -47.72
N THR A 319 86.87 -26.61 -48.01
CA THR A 319 85.71 -27.48 -47.78
C THR A 319 85.89 -28.82 -48.47
N ALA A 320 85.42 -29.88 -47.81
CA ALA A 320 85.46 -31.24 -48.31
C ALA A 320 84.15 -31.94 -47.98
N THR A 321 83.71 -32.84 -48.86
CA THR A 321 82.51 -33.64 -48.62
C THR A 321 82.72 -34.63 -47.49
N GLY A 322 81.70 -34.83 -46.66
CA GLY A 322 81.74 -35.82 -45.59
C GLY A 322 80.69 -35.57 -44.51
N ASP A 323 80.27 -36.67 -43.91
CA ASP A 323 79.41 -36.73 -42.73
C ASP A 323 80.23 -36.36 -41.48
N GLY A 324 79.96 -35.21 -40.87
CA GLY A 324 80.82 -34.64 -39.83
C GLY A 324 82.04 -33.94 -40.42
N ALA A 325 81.80 -33.07 -41.41
CA ALA A 325 82.83 -32.22 -41.98
C ALA A 325 83.54 -31.44 -40.85
N GLY A 326 84.87 -31.44 -40.85
CA GLY A 326 85.68 -30.80 -39.81
C GLY A 326 85.76 -31.54 -38.46
N ASP A 327 85.08 -32.69 -38.29
CA ASP A 327 84.98 -33.43 -37.00
C ASP A 327 84.44 -32.54 -35.85
N VAL A 328 83.61 -31.55 -36.19
CA VAL A 328 83.02 -30.60 -35.24
C VAL A 328 81.59 -31.02 -34.91
N PHE A 329 81.30 -31.11 -33.62
CA PHE A 329 79.95 -31.39 -33.11
C PHE A 329 79.54 -30.30 -32.12
N PHE A 330 78.30 -29.85 -32.23
CA PHE A 330 77.69 -28.99 -31.24
C PHE A 330 76.80 -29.80 -30.32
N ARG A 331 77.15 -29.83 -29.03
CA ARG A 331 76.31 -30.45 -28.00
C ARG A 331 75.31 -29.45 -27.47
N ILE A 332 74.03 -29.81 -27.50
CA ILE A 332 72.95 -28.98 -26.97
C ILE A 332 73.08 -28.82 -25.44
N PRO A 333 73.23 -27.59 -24.93
CA PRO A 333 73.23 -27.33 -23.49
C PRO A 333 71.83 -27.37 -22.90
N SER A 334 71.71 -27.52 -21.57
CA SER A 334 70.40 -27.61 -20.91
C SER A 334 69.57 -26.32 -20.97
N LYS A 335 70.17 -25.19 -21.36
CA LYS A 335 69.50 -23.90 -21.48
C LYS A 335 68.45 -23.89 -22.60
N ILE A 336 68.75 -24.54 -23.72
CA ILE A 336 67.91 -24.52 -24.94
C ILE A 336 67.20 -25.86 -25.16
N THR A 337 67.01 -26.64 -24.10
CA THR A 337 66.26 -27.89 -24.19
C THR A 337 64.79 -27.60 -24.50
N GLY A 338 64.21 -28.33 -25.46
CA GLY A 338 62.86 -28.11 -25.96
C GLY A 338 62.70 -26.87 -26.85
N TRP A 339 63.81 -26.31 -27.35
CA TRP A 339 63.77 -25.23 -28.34
C TRP A 339 63.76 -25.83 -29.75
N ASN A 340 63.31 -25.04 -30.72
CA ASN A 340 63.31 -25.39 -32.12
C ASN A 340 64.36 -24.58 -32.89
N LEU A 341 64.94 -25.18 -33.92
CA LEU A 341 65.71 -24.48 -34.94
C LEU A 341 64.77 -23.60 -35.75
N VAL A 342 65.02 -22.29 -35.78
CA VAL A 342 64.15 -21.31 -36.46
C VAL A 342 64.82 -20.62 -37.63
N GLU A 343 66.15 -20.58 -37.67
CA GLU A 343 66.91 -20.04 -38.77
C GLU A 343 68.25 -20.77 -38.92
N VAL A 344 68.71 -20.88 -40.16
CA VAL A 344 70.05 -21.38 -40.51
C VAL A 344 70.69 -20.49 -41.54
N ALA A 345 71.99 -20.29 -41.42
CA ALA A 345 72.78 -19.59 -42.40
C ALA A 345 74.19 -20.17 -42.46
N MET A 346 74.91 -19.93 -43.56
CA MET A 346 76.32 -20.27 -43.63
C MET A 346 77.08 -19.27 -44.50
N MET A 347 78.38 -19.17 -44.24
CA MET A 347 79.31 -18.38 -45.04
C MET A 347 80.62 -19.13 -45.29
N VAL A 348 81.33 -18.70 -46.32
CA VAL A 348 82.70 -19.09 -46.65
C VAL A 348 83.59 -17.86 -46.81
N GLN A 349 84.80 -17.93 -46.28
CA GLN A 349 85.78 -16.85 -46.37
C GLN A 349 86.23 -16.60 -47.83
N THR A 350 86.37 -17.67 -48.62
CA THR A 350 86.70 -17.60 -50.05
C THR A 350 85.70 -18.43 -50.83
N SER A 351 85.06 -17.81 -51.82
CA SER A 351 84.08 -18.48 -52.66
C SER A 351 84.71 -19.59 -53.52
N GLY A 352 83.95 -20.68 -53.68
CA GLY A 352 84.31 -21.75 -54.60
C GLY A 352 83.95 -21.40 -56.06
N THR A 353 84.46 -22.19 -57.00
CA THR A 353 84.11 -22.03 -58.43
C THR A 353 83.58 -23.33 -59.06
N THR A 354 82.53 -23.17 -59.86
CA THR A 354 81.79 -24.20 -60.61
C THR A 354 81.18 -25.29 -59.72
N GLY A 355 79.85 -25.39 -59.73
CA GLY A 355 79.10 -26.25 -58.83
C GLY A 355 78.65 -25.49 -57.58
N ASN A 356 78.11 -26.22 -56.61
CA ASN A 356 77.52 -25.69 -55.38
C ASN A 356 78.16 -26.35 -54.15
N LEU A 357 78.27 -25.60 -53.07
CA LEU A 357 78.51 -26.14 -51.74
C LEU A 357 77.16 -26.40 -51.08
N ASP A 358 76.83 -27.66 -50.83
CA ASP A 358 75.59 -28.08 -50.18
C ASP A 358 75.89 -28.62 -48.78
N VAL A 359 75.19 -28.08 -47.78
CA VAL A 359 75.40 -28.41 -46.36
C VAL A 359 74.07 -28.77 -45.69
N MET A 360 74.07 -29.88 -44.97
CA MET A 360 72.97 -30.37 -44.15
C MET A 360 73.31 -30.29 -42.66
N ILE A 361 72.26 -30.20 -41.86
CA ILE A 361 72.34 -30.21 -40.39
C ILE A 361 71.68 -31.49 -39.90
N TYR A 362 72.47 -32.33 -39.25
CA TYR A 362 72.03 -33.65 -38.80
C TYR A 362 72.05 -33.72 -37.28
N ASN A 363 70.92 -34.11 -36.70
CA ASN A 363 70.86 -34.48 -35.29
C ASN A 363 71.28 -35.95 -35.17
N VAL A 364 72.50 -36.18 -34.71
CA VAL A 364 73.09 -37.52 -34.56
C VAL A 364 72.36 -38.33 -33.50
N SER A 365 71.88 -37.68 -32.44
CA SER A 365 71.19 -38.36 -31.33
C SER A 365 69.86 -38.93 -31.78
N ASP A 366 69.11 -38.17 -32.58
CA ASP A 366 67.77 -38.56 -33.04
C ASP A 366 67.78 -39.24 -34.42
N SER A 367 68.95 -39.27 -35.07
CA SER A 367 69.18 -39.88 -36.37
C SER A 367 68.32 -39.28 -37.50
N VAL A 368 68.13 -37.95 -37.46
CA VAL A 368 67.27 -37.21 -38.40
C VAL A 368 67.96 -35.95 -38.91
N ASP A 369 67.64 -35.57 -40.14
CA ASP A 369 68.01 -34.27 -40.71
C ASP A 369 67.09 -33.17 -40.17
N MET A 370 67.69 -32.11 -39.64
CA MET A 370 66.97 -30.91 -39.19
C MET A 370 66.56 -30.01 -40.35
N LEU A 371 67.10 -30.24 -41.54
CA LEU A 371 66.72 -29.58 -42.78
C LEU A 371 65.99 -30.56 -43.71
N SER A 372 65.00 -30.06 -44.44
CA SER A 372 64.33 -30.78 -45.54
C SER A 372 64.99 -30.50 -46.89
N THR A 373 65.76 -29.41 -46.99
CA THR A 373 66.64 -29.09 -48.12
C THR A 373 67.96 -28.52 -47.60
N ALA A 374 69.07 -28.89 -48.23
CA ALA A 374 70.39 -28.40 -47.85
C ALA A 374 70.50 -26.88 -48.00
N MET A 375 71.29 -26.25 -47.13
CA MET A 375 71.80 -24.90 -47.35
C MET A 375 72.76 -24.94 -48.53
N ARG A 376 72.67 -23.96 -49.43
CA ARG A 376 73.52 -23.86 -50.61
C ARG A 376 74.30 -22.57 -50.65
N ILE A 377 75.58 -22.65 -51.01
CA ILE A 377 76.36 -21.53 -51.53
C ILE A 377 76.67 -21.80 -53.00
N GLU A 378 76.12 -20.95 -53.86
CA GLU A 378 76.30 -20.99 -55.31
C GLU A 378 77.73 -20.59 -55.72
N THR A 379 78.06 -20.81 -56.99
CA THR A 379 79.40 -20.48 -57.50
C THR A 379 79.71 -18.99 -57.38
N GLY A 380 80.87 -18.66 -56.82
CA GLY A 380 81.32 -17.27 -56.68
C GLY A 380 80.66 -16.49 -55.53
N GLU A 381 79.68 -17.06 -54.83
CA GLU A 381 79.05 -16.45 -53.65
C GLU A 381 79.79 -16.84 -52.36
N THR A 382 79.60 -16.03 -51.31
CA THR A 382 80.29 -16.19 -50.01
C THR A 382 79.35 -16.54 -48.88
N ASP A 383 78.04 -16.44 -49.04
CA ASP A 383 77.07 -16.68 -47.98
C ASP A 383 75.69 -17.02 -48.56
N THR A 384 74.77 -17.42 -47.69
CA THR A 384 73.42 -17.86 -48.06
C THR A 384 72.39 -16.73 -48.22
N SER A 385 72.74 -15.46 -47.95
CA SER A 385 71.76 -14.36 -47.92
C SER A 385 71.09 -14.09 -49.27
N THR A 386 71.76 -14.43 -50.37
CA THR A 386 71.24 -14.34 -51.74
C THR A 386 70.98 -15.70 -52.38
N SER A 387 71.17 -16.80 -51.64
CA SER A 387 71.04 -18.15 -52.19
C SER A 387 69.60 -18.42 -52.63
N ALA A 388 69.45 -19.13 -53.74
CA ALA A 388 68.14 -19.62 -54.18
C ALA A 388 67.65 -20.82 -53.35
N GLN A 389 68.53 -21.43 -52.55
CA GLN A 389 68.24 -22.55 -51.67
C GLN A 389 68.96 -22.34 -50.31
N PRO A 390 68.51 -21.39 -49.47
CA PRO A 390 69.17 -21.06 -48.21
C PRO A 390 69.07 -22.16 -47.14
N GLY A 391 68.43 -23.29 -47.45
CA GLY A 391 68.09 -24.36 -46.52
C GLY A 391 66.65 -24.20 -46.01
N THR A 392 65.88 -25.28 -46.02
CA THR A 392 64.51 -25.29 -45.49
C THR A 392 64.48 -26.13 -44.24
N ILE A 393 64.16 -25.53 -43.09
CA ILE A 393 64.07 -26.24 -41.81
C ILE A 393 62.96 -27.28 -41.87
N ASN A 394 63.25 -28.47 -41.35
CA ASN A 394 62.29 -29.54 -41.22
C ASN A 394 61.53 -29.40 -39.90
N THR A 395 60.36 -28.76 -39.94
CA THR A 395 59.52 -28.47 -38.76
C THR A 395 58.96 -29.71 -38.04
N SER A 396 59.26 -30.91 -38.53
CA SER A 396 58.96 -32.17 -37.82
C SER A 396 60.12 -32.67 -36.96
N PHE A 397 61.34 -32.17 -37.20
CA PHE A 397 62.61 -32.59 -36.58
C PHE A 397 63.52 -31.39 -36.31
N ASP A 398 62.93 -30.23 -36.00
CA ASP A 398 63.62 -28.99 -35.67
C ASP A 398 63.85 -28.84 -34.16
N ASP A 399 63.24 -29.70 -33.35
CA ASP A 399 63.37 -29.70 -31.90
C ASP A 399 64.72 -30.25 -31.43
N VAL A 400 65.19 -29.72 -30.29
CA VAL A 400 66.43 -30.18 -29.65
C VAL A 400 66.24 -30.45 -28.16
N ALA A 401 66.91 -31.48 -27.66
CA ALA A 401 66.95 -31.86 -26.26
C ALA A 401 68.37 -31.75 -25.67
N THR A 402 68.43 -31.62 -24.34
CA THR A 402 69.71 -31.52 -23.63
C THR A 402 70.60 -32.72 -23.94
N GLY A 403 71.79 -32.44 -24.48
CA GLY A 403 72.79 -33.46 -24.78
C GLY A 403 72.72 -34.02 -26.19
N ASP A 404 71.80 -33.55 -27.03
CA ASP A 404 71.84 -33.89 -28.45
C ASP A 404 73.13 -33.42 -29.10
N HIS A 405 73.60 -34.19 -30.08
CA HIS A 405 74.79 -33.87 -30.85
C HIS A 405 74.37 -33.47 -32.26
N ILE A 406 74.56 -32.19 -32.57
CA ILE A 406 74.31 -31.63 -33.89
C ILE A 406 75.60 -31.68 -34.70
N ARG A 407 75.51 -32.22 -35.91
CA ARG A 407 76.61 -32.43 -36.84
C ARG A 407 76.35 -31.65 -38.13
N ILE A 408 77.44 -31.15 -38.71
CA ILE A 408 77.43 -30.49 -40.00
C ILE A 408 77.90 -31.47 -41.07
N ASP A 409 77.07 -31.68 -42.08
CA ASP A 409 77.33 -32.61 -43.17
C ASP A 409 77.50 -31.85 -44.48
N VAL A 410 78.59 -32.09 -45.19
CA VAL A 410 78.85 -31.46 -46.50
C VAL A 410 78.57 -32.48 -47.59
N ASP A 411 77.46 -32.29 -48.30
CA ASP A 411 76.96 -33.22 -49.32
C ASP A 411 77.65 -33.02 -50.67
N SER A 412 77.99 -31.78 -50.99
CA SER A 412 78.73 -31.44 -52.21
C SER A 412 79.63 -30.24 -52.03
N VAL A 413 80.71 -30.18 -52.80
CA VAL A 413 81.62 -29.03 -52.86
C VAL A 413 81.79 -28.57 -54.30
N GLN A 414 82.09 -27.29 -54.50
CA GLN A 414 82.45 -26.79 -55.82
C GLN A 414 83.76 -27.43 -56.32
N SER A 415 83.96 -27.43 -57.65
CA SER A 415 85.14 -28.05 -58.28
C SER A 415 86.46 -27.40 -57.84
N THR A 416 86.45 -26.09 -57.62
CA THR A 416 87.41 -25.43 -56.73
C THR A 416 86.68 -25.17 -55.43
N ALA A 417 87.01 -25.93 -54.40
CA ALA A 417 86.35 -25.87 -53.11
C ALA A 417 86.46 -24.47 -52.49
N ALA A 418 85.32 -23.99 -51.97
CA ALA A 418 85.30 -22.82 -51.09
C ALA A 418 86.16 -23.06 -49.84
N LYS A 419 86.61 -21.99 -49.19
CA LYS A 419 87.45 -22.06 -47.99
C LYS A 419 86.85 -21.33 -46.80
N GLY A 420 87.10 -21.84 -45.60
CA GLY A 420 86.66 -21.21 -44.35
C GLY A 420 85.16 -21.26 -44.15
N LEU A 421 84.58 -22.45 -44.00
CA LEU A 421 83.14 -22.63 -43.77
C LEU A 421 82.77 -22.33 -42.31
N TYR A 422 81.80 -21.45 -42.15
CA TYR A 422 81.19 -21.12 -40.89
C TYR A 422 79.66 -21.25 -41.02
N VAL A 423 79.03 -21.91 -40.05
CA VAL A 423 77.59 -22.21 -40.03
C VAL A 423 76.96 -21.59 -38.79
N GLU A 424 75.80 -20.97 -38.98
CA GLU A 424 74.99 -20.38 -37.91
C GLU A 424 73.67 -21.13 -37.79
N LEU A 425 73.34 -21.49 -36.55
CA LEU A 425 72.09 -22.11 -36.17
C LEU A 425 71.40 -21.23 -35.13
N THR A 426 70.17 -20.80 -35.40
CA THR A 426 69.38 -19.99 -34.47
C THR A 426 68.27 -20.83 -33.88
N PHE A 427 68.21 -20.88 -32.55
CA PHE A 427 67.18 -21.61 -31.82
C PHE A 427 66.24 -20.66 -31.09
N ARG A 428 64.97 -21.04 -30.96
CA ARG A 428 63.96 -20.31 -30.18
C ARG A 428 63.01 -21.27 -29.46
N LEU A 429 62.44 -20.83 -28.34
CA LEU A 429 61.33 -21.55 -27.72
C LEU A 429 60.12 -21.61 -28.68
N PRO A 430 59.41 -22.75 -28.80
CA PRO A 430 58.31 -22.93 -29.75
C PRO A 430 57.11 -22.00 -29.54
#